data_AF-A0A646KL29-F1
#
_entry.id   AF-A0A646KL29-F1
#
_cell.length_a   1.000
_cell.length_b   1.000
_cell.length_c   1.000
_cell.angle_alpha   90.00
_cell.angle_beta   90.00
_cell.angle_gamma   90.00
#
_symmetry.space_group_name_H-M   'P 1'
#
loop_
_entity.id
_entity.type
_entity.pdbx_description
1 polymer ?
#
loop_
_entity_poly.entity_id
_entity_poly.type
_entity_poly.pdbx_seq_one_letter_code
_entity_poly.pdbx_strand_id
1 'polypeptide(L)'
;MSTTTTELRRFLTITGQRFDNGQSAPEMFSPAVDAAWHELLGTPAYAALCQETAGQPIGHTANNGHGPISWVAAYEETYGPLPDIWFTGTDGNVDQDTLVRYRETGTVVAEWDCSPTGGDGDDDVAPDQPETARR
;
A
#
# COMPACT_ATOMS: atom_id res chain seq x y z
N MET A 1 16.19 -8.11 5.68
CA MET A 1 14.94 -7.47 5.23
C MET A 1 14.60 -6.39 6.24
N SER A 2 14.26 -5.18 5.80
CA SER A 2 13.79 -4.12 6.70
C SER A 2 12.36 -4.39 7.15
N THR A 3 11.93 -3.76 8.23
CA THR A 3 10.54 -3.82 8.69
C THR A 3 9.58 -3.32 7.61
N THR A 4 9.92 -2.24 6.89
CA THR A 4 9.10 -1.71 5.78
C THR A 4 8.89 -2.72 4.66
N THR A 5 9.95 -3.43 4.24
CA THR A 5 9.80 -4.48 3.20
C THR A 5 8.96 -5.66 3.70
N THR A 6 9.09 -6.04 4.97
CA THR A 6 8.24 -7.10 5.55
C THR A 6 6.78 -6.69 5.57
N GLU A 7 6.47 -5.45 5.95
CA GLU A 7 5.09 -4.95 5.99
C GLU A 7 4.50 -4.74 4.60
N LEU A 8 5.30 -4.27 3.63
CA LEU A 8 4.89 -4.21 2.23
C LEU A 8 4.50 -5.59 1.69
N ARG A 9 5.25 -6.64 2.04
CA ARG A 9 4.91 -8.02 1.64
C ARG A 9 3.56 -8.46 2.19
N ARG A 10 3.30 -8.20 3.47
CA ARG A 10 2.01 -8.51 4.11
C ARG A 10 0.86 -7.74 3.46
N PHE A 11 1.08 -6.46 3.17
CA PHE A 11 0.13 -5.63 2.45
C PHE A 11 -0.21 -6.22 1.07
N LEU A 12 0.80 -6.55 0.26
CA LEU A 12 0.57 -7.12 -1.07
C LEU A 12 -0.11 -8.50 -1.01
N THR A 13 0.17 -9.31 0.02
CA THR A 13 -0.59 -10.55 0.25
C THR A 13 -2.06 -10.29 0.51
N ILE A 14 -2.40 -9.33 1.38
CA ILE A 14 -3.78 -8.93 1.64
C ILE A 14 -4.44 -8.36 0.37
N THR A 15 -3.70 -7.57 -0.43
CA THR A 15 -4.17 -7.05 -1.72
C THR A 15 -4.58 -8.18 -2.65
N GLY A 16 -3.72 -9.20 -2.83
CA GLY A 16 -4.04 -10.36 -3.67
C GLY A 16 -5.28 -11.09 -3.19
N GLN A 17 -5.36 -11.38 -1.89
CA GLN A 17 -6.54 -12.02 -1.29
C GLN A 17 -7.83 -11.22 -1.51
N ARG A 18 -7.76 -9.89 -1.42
CA ARG A 18 -8.93 -9.02 -1.66
C ARG A 18 -9.37 -9.07 -3.11
N PHE A 19 -8.45 -8.97 -4.06
CA PHE A 19 -8.77 -9.07 -5.47
C PHE A 19 -9.36 -10.44 -5.84
N ASP A 20 -8.80 -11.53 -5.33
CA ASP A 20 -9.33 -12.88 -5.52
C ASP A 20 -10.76 -13.04 -4.98
N ASN A 21 -11.11 -12.29 -3.93
CA ASN A 21 -12.44 -12.26 -3.32
C ASN A 21 -13.38 -11.19 -3.92
N GLY A 22 -12.96 -10.46 -4.97
CA GLY A 22 -13.74 -9.38 -5.58
C GLY A 22 -13.95 -8.17 -4.67
N GLN A 23 -13.10 -7.99 -3.66
CA GLN A 23 -13.13 -6.85 -2.74
C GLN A 23 -12.35 -5.66 -3.32
N SER A 24 -12.64 -4.46 -2.80
CA SER A 24 -11.92 -3.25 -3.18
C SER A 24 -10.45 -3.30 -2.74
N ALA A 25 -9.61 -2.56 -3.47
CA ALA A 25 -8.20 -2.36 -3.14
C ALA A 25 -8.03 -1.89 -1.67
N PRO A 26 -7.06 -2.44 -0.92
CA PRO A 26 -6.73 -1.94 0.41
C PRO A 26 -6.09 -0.55 0.36
N GLU A 27 -6.36 0.23 1.41
CA GLU A 27 -5.87 1.61 1.55
C GLU A 27 -4.41 1.63 2.04
N MET A 28 -3.49 2.27 1.31
CA MET A 28 -2.08 2.41 1.72
C MET A 28 -1.89 3.67 2.58
N PHE A 29 -2.08 3.56 3.89
CA PHE A 29 -2.06 4.71 4.79
C PHE A 29 -0.71 4.98 5.47
N SER A 30 0.29 4.10 5.31
CA SER A 30 1.59 4.26 5.97
C SER A 30 2.58 4.92 5.02
N PRO A 31 3.04 6.16 5.29
CA PRO A 31 4.02 6.82 4.43
C PRO A 31 5.36 6.07 4.38
N ALA A 32 5.78 5.43 5.47
CA ALA A 32 7.02 4.64 5.49
C ALA A 32 6.94 3.36 4.64
N VAL A 33 5.79 2.67 4.65
CA VAL A 33 5.58 1.47 3.81
C VAL A 33 5.36 1.88 2.35
N ASP A 34 4.66 2.98 2.11
CA ASP A 34 4.44 3.54 0.77
C ASP A 34 5.75 3.96 0.10
N ALA A 35 6.65 4.63 0.82
CA ALA A 35 7.97 4.96 0.31
C ALA A 35 8.76 3.71 -0.12
N ALA A 36 8.72 2.65 0.69
CA ALA A 36 9.36 1.38 0.33
C ALA A 36 8.69 0.69 -0.87
N TRP A 37 7.40 0.95 -1.09
CA TRP A 37 6.69 0.48 -2.27
C TRP A 37 7.16 1.23 -3.52
N HIS A 38 7.20 2.56 -3.48
CA HIS A 38 7.67 3.41 -4.57
C HIS A 38 9.12 3.13 -4.98
N GLU A 39 9.99 2.81 -4.02
CA GLU A 39 11.38 2.40 -4.32
C GLU A 39 11.45 1.12 -5.19
N LEU A 40 10.44 0.26 -5.11
CA LEU A 40 10.41 -1.01 -5.84
C LEU A 40 9.63 -0.91 -7.16
N LEU A 41 8.71 0.04 -7.32
CA LEU A 41 7.87 0.16 -8.52
C LEU A 41 8.71 0.18 -9.82
N GLY A 42 8.21 -0.53 -10.84
CA GLY A 42 8.88 -0.64 -12.14
C GLY A 42 10.13 -1.53 -12.16
N THR A 43 10.55 -2.10 -11.02
CA THR A 43 11.70 -3.00 -10.96
C THR A 43 11.31 -4.47 -11.18
N PRO A 44 12.23 -5.32 -11.69
CA PRO A 44 12.02 -6.78 -11.72
C PRO A 44 11.79 -7.39 -10.33
N ALA A 45 12.38 -6.77 -9.29
CA ALA A 45 12.19 -7.22 -7.91
C ALA A 45 10.73 -7.04 -7.46
N TYR A 46 10.06 -5.97 -7.88
CA TYR A 46 8.65 -5.77 -7.61
C TYR A 46 7.76 -6.79 -8.33
N ALA A 47 8.04 -7.07 -9.60
CA ALA A 47 7.30 -8.12 -10.33
C ALA A 47 7.41 -9.48 -9.64
N ALA A 48 8.62 -9.86 -9.19
CA ALA A 48 8.83 -11.08 -8.42
C ALA A 48 8.11 -11.04 -7.06
N LEU A 49 8.11 -9.89 -6.39
CA LEU A 49 7.40 -9.69 -5.12
C LEU A 49 5.90 -9.91 -5.27
N CYS A 50 5.27 -9.26 -6.25
CA CYS A 50 3.85 -9.41 -6.54
C CYS A 50 3.49 -10.88 -6.85
N GLN A 51 4.31 -11.56 -7.65
CA GLN A 51 4.11 -12.98 -7.94
C GLN A 51 4.20 -13.86 -6.69
N GLU A 52 5.15 -13.57 -5.79
CA GLU A 52 5.33 -14.32 -4.55
C GLU A 52 4.21 -14.08 -3.53
N THR A 53 3.74 -12.83 -3.39
CA THR A 53 2.80 -12.45 -2.33
C THR A 53 1.35 -12.52 -2.75
N ALA A 54 1.03 -12.13 -3.99
CA ALA A 54 -0.33 -11.98 -4.49
C ALA A 54 -0.66 -12.97 -5.62
N GLY A 55 0.33 -13.72 -6.12
CA GLY A 55 0.15 -14.66 -7.22
C GLY A 55 -0.11 -14.02 -8.59
N GLN A 56 -0.18 -12.68 -8.64
CA GLN A 56 -0.55 -11.89 -9.81
C GLN A 56 0.17 -10.52 -9.79
N PRO A 57 0.31 -9.85 -10.94
CA PRO A 57 0.79 -8.48 -10.98
C PRO A 57 -0.13 -7.55 -10.19
N ILE A 58 0.45 -6.68 -9.36
CA ILE A 58 -0.26 -5.62 -8.65
C ILE A 58 0.19 -4.28 -9.19
N GLY A 59 -0.73 -3.54 -9.80
CA GLY A 59 -0.50 -2.20 -10.28
C GLY A 59 -0.53 -1.18 -9.13
N HIS A 60 -0.22 0.07 -9.48
CA HIS A 60 -0.19 1.19 -8.56
C HIS A 60 -0.89 2.37 -9.22
N THR A 61 -1.74 3.06 -8.47
CA THR A 61 -2.36 4.31 -8.93
C THR A 61 -2.27 5.35 -7.84
N ALA A 62 -1.91 6.59 -8.22
CA ALA A 62 -2.02 7.74 -7.36
C ALA A 62 -3.51 8.09 -7.22
N ASN A 63 -3.98 8.24 -5.99
CA ASN A 63 -5.33 8.67 -5.68
C ASN A 63 -5.30 9.53 -4.42
N ASN A 64 -6.44 9.93 -3.88
CA ASN A 64 -6.49 10.51 -2.55
C ASN A 64 -7.73 9.99 -1.86
N GLY A 65 -7.60 9.62 -0.59
CA GLY A 65 -8.72 9.16 0.21
C GLY A 65 -8.50 9.40 1.69
N HIS A 66 -9.60 9.37 2.43
CA HIS A 66 -9.61 9.45 3.87
C HIS A 66 -10.75 8.60 4.40
N GLY A 67 -10.50 7.83 5.46
CA GLY A 67 -11.52 6.98 6.05
C GLY A 67 -10.96 5.82 6.87
N PRO A 68 -11.85 4.91 7.30
CA PRO A 68 -11.44 3.72 8.01
C PRO A 68 -10.62 2.79 7.12
N ILE A 69 -9.52 2.26 7.66
CA ILE A 69 -8.66 1.32 6.94
C ILE A 69 -9.29 -0.07 7.02
N SER A 70 -9.80 -0.51 5.89
CA SER A 70 -10.78 -1.60 5.84
C SER A 70 -10.14 -2.98 6.01
N TRP A 71 -8.82 -3.08 5.87
CA TRP A 71 -8.08 -4.34 5.89
C TRP A 71 -7.41 -4.67 7.23
N VAL A 72 -7.42 -3.76 8.21
CA VAL A 72 -6.72 -3.92 9.50
C VAL A 72 -7.13 -5.21 10.20
N ALA A 73 -8.42 -5.52 10.25
CA ALA A 73 -8.91 -6.74 10.92
C ALA A 73 -8.35 -8.03 10.27
N ALA A 74 -8.28 -8.08 8.94
CA ALA A 74 -7.74 -9.23 8.21
C ALA A 74 -6.22 -9.37 8.41
N TYR A 75 -5.50 -8.23 8.49
CA TYR A 75 -4.10 -8.22 8.86
C TYR A 75 -3.91 -8.80 10.26
N GLU A 76 -4.68 -8.33 11.24
CA GLU A 76 -4.54 -8.75 12.64
C GLU A 76 -4.82 -10.23 12.86
N GLU A 77 -5.84 -10.77 12.19
CA GLU A 77 -6.17 -12.19 12.24
C GLU A 77 -4.98 -13.06 11.78
N THR A 78 -4.20 -12.56 10.83
CA THR A 78 -3.10 -13.33 10.22
C THR A 78 -1.75 -13.07 10.90
N TYR A 79 -1.46 -11.82 11.25
CA TYR A 79 -0.11 -11.37 11.64
C TYR A 79 -0.04 -10.78 13.06
N GLY A 80 -1.17 -10.59 13.72
CA GLY A 80 -1.26 -9.87 14.99
C GLY A 80 -1.32 -8.34 14.80
N PRO A 81 -1.18 -7.56 15.89
CA PRO A 81 -1.39 -6.12 15.86
C PRO A 81 -0.42 -5.41 14.90
N LEU A 82 -0.88 -4.31 14.31
CA LEU A 82 -0.09 -3.48 13.42
C LEU A 82 1.16 -2.96 14.15
N PRO A 83 2.38 -3.22 13.62
CA PRO A 83 3.59 -2.63 14.17
C PRO A 83 3.65 -1.11 13.93
N ASP A 84 4.42 -0.41 14.76
CA ASP A 84 4.57 1.06 14.74
C ASP A 84 4.94 1.64 13.36
N ILE A 85 5.58 0.85 12.49
CA ILE A 85 5.94 1.26 11.12
C ILE A 85 4.72 1.66 10.28
N TRP A 86 3.54 1.08 10.55
CA TRP A 86 2.29 1.48 9.88
C TRP A 86 1.86 2.90 10.23
N PHE A 87 2.32 3.43 11.35
CA PHE A 87 2.04 4.78 11.84
C PHE A 87 3.27 5.70 11.71
N THR A 88 4.30 5.25 10.99
CA THR A 88 5.55 6.00 10.84
C THR A 88 5.52 6.81 9.54
N GLY A 89 5.82 8.10 9.66
CA GLY A 89 5.99 9.02 8.54
C GLY A 89 7.30 8.78 7.77
N THR A 90 7.45 9.45 6.64
CA THR A 90 8.69 9.40 5.84
C THR A 90 9.90 10.00 6.56
N ASP A 91 9.66 10.84 7.57
CA ASP A 91 10.67 11.42 8.46
C ASP A 91 11.08 10.49 9.62
N GLY A 92 10.45 9.32 9.74
CA GLY A 92 10.69 8.34 10.79
C GLY A 92 9.95 8.62 12.10
N ASN A 93 9.10 9.66 12.16
CA ASN A 93 8.29 9.95 13.33
C ASN A 93 7.03 9.09 13.34
N VAL A 94 6.70 8.53 14.50
CA VAL A 94 5.48 7.74 14.71
C VAL A 94 4.35 8.68 15.11
N ASP A 95 3.21 8.60 14.42
CA ASP A 95 1.95 9.19 14.84
C ASP A 95 1.41 8.45 16.08
N GLN A 96 1.83 8.93 17.25
CA GLN A 96 1.45 8.36 18.53
C GLN A 96 -0.05 8.47 18.80
N ASP A 97 -0.72 9.51 18.32
CA ASP A 97 -2.15 9.72 18.59
C ASP A 97 -2.98 8.69 17.83
N THR A 98 -2.67 8.47 16.55
CA THR A 98 -3.34 7.44 15.75
C THR A 98 -3.02 6.03 16.26
N LEU A 99 -1.76 5.78 16.66
CA LEU A 99 -1.35 4.49 17.24
C LEU A 99 -2.05 4.18 18.57
N VAL A 100 -2.16 5.16 19.49
CA VAL A 100 -2.88 4.99 20.77
C VAL A 100 -4.35 4.70 20.50
N ARG A 101 -4.99 5.49 19.63
CA ARG A 101 -6.39 5.28 19.27
C ARG A 101 -6.64 3.91 18.66
N TYR A 102 -5.74 3.46 17.78
CA TYR A 102 -5.76 2.12 17.23
C TYR A 102 -5.68 1.05 18.33
N ARG A 103 -4.75 1.17 19.27
CA ARG A 103 -4.61 0.22 20.39
C ARG A 103 -5.83 0.16 21.30
N GLU A 104 -6.55 1.27 21.45
CA GLU A 104 -7.77 1.35 22.27
C GLU A 104 -9.02 0.80 21.54
N THR A 105 -9.09 0.98 20.22
CA THR A 105 -10.34 0.76 19.46
C THR A 105 -10.27 -0.38 18.45
N GLY A 106 -9.07 -0.88 18.13
CA GLY A 106 -8.83 -1.82 17.04
C GLY A 106 -9.12 -1.25 15.65
N THR A 107 -9.34 0.06 15.52
CA THR A 107 -9.71 0.72 14.26
C THR A 107 -8.69 1.78 13.90
N VAL A 108 -8.30 1.83 12.63
CA VAL A 108 -7.48 2.92 12.08
C VAL A 108 -8.35 3.76 11.16
N VAL A 109 -8.29 5.09 11.32
CA VAL A 109 -8.86 6.07 10.39
C VAL A 109 -7.73 6.97 9.95
N ALA A 110 -7.42 6.98 8.66
CA ALA A 110 -6.26 7.69 8.11
C ALA A 110 -6.52 8.16 6.68
N GLU A 111 -5.60 8.98 6.18
CA GLU A 111 -5.52 9.37 4.77
C GLU A 111 -4.56 8.47 3.99
N TRP A 112 -4.72 8.45 2.68
CA TRP A 112 -3.82 7.76 1.76
C TRP A 112 -3.82 8.47 0.41
N ASP A 113 -2.67 8.42 -0.25
CA ASP A 113 -2.43 9.08 -1.55
C ASP A 113 -2.18 8.08 -2.70
N CYS A 114 -2.15 6.79 -2.38
CA CYS A 114 -1.90 5.73 -3.35
C CYS A 114 -2.73 4.49 -3.01
N SER A 115 -3.04 3.69 -4.02
CA SER A 115 -3.70 2.39 -3.84
C SER A 115 -3.26 1.38 -4.89
N PRO A 116 -3.30 0.08 -4.55
CA PRO A 116 -3.00 -0.96 -5.52
C PRO A 116 -4.15 -1.09 -6.52
N THR A 117 -3.83 -1.49 -7.73
CA THR A 117 -4.81 -1.82 -8.77
C THR A 117 -4.65 -3.28 -9.21
N GLY A 118 -5.76 -3.91 -9.58
CA GLY A 118 -5.74 -5.25 -10.16
C GLY A 118 -4.92 -5.23 -11.45
N GLY A 119 -4.12 -6.28 -11.69
CA GLY A 119 -3.22 -6.38 -12.83
C GLY A 119 -3.88 -6.53 -14.22
N ASP A 120 -5.18 -6.28 -14.32
CA ASP A 120 -5.91 -6.29 -15.58
C ASP A 120 -5.88 -4.88 -16.20
N GLY A 121 -4.82 -4.58 -16.96
CA GLY A 121 -4.81 -3.38 -17.80
C GLY A 121 -3.42 -2.94 -18.24
N ASP A 122 -3.10 -3.27 -19.48
CA ASP A 122 -2.16 -2.56 -20.35
C ASP A 122 -2.28 -1.01 -20.19
N ASP A 123 -1.14 -0.32 -20.28
CA ASP A 123 -0.95 1.14 -20.43
C ASP A 123 -0.94 2.02 -19.15
N ASP A 124 0.23 2.17 -18.52
CA ASP A 124 0.73 3.49 -18.07
C ASP A 124 2.25 3.45 -17.79
N VAL A 125 3.01 3.15 -18.83
CA VAL A 125 4.41 3.58 -18.93
C VAL A 125 4.49 4.59 -20.06
N ALA A 126 4.25 5.86 -19.74
CA ALA A 126 4.73 6.97 -20.55
C ALA A 126 5.16 8.13 -19.63
N PRO A 127 6.42 8.60 -19.70
CA PRO A 127 6.79 9.86 -19.07
C PRO A 127 6.14 11.03 -19.82
N ASP A 128 5.57 11.94 -19.04
CA ASP A 128 5.05 13.24 -19.47
C ASP A 128 6.07 13.96 -20.38
N GLN A 129 5.78 14.04 -21.67
CA GLN A 129 6.44 14.97 -22.58
C GLN A 129 5.46 16.13 -22.80
N PRO A 130 5.83 17.37 -22.44
CA PRO A 130 4.93 18.50 -22.59
C PRO A 130 4.73 18.78 -24.09
N GLU A 131 3.45 18.79 -24.52
CA GLU A 131 3.04 19.34 -25.81
C GLU A 131 3.36 20.85 -25.85
N THR A 132 4.59 21.18 -26.24
CA THR A 132 4.91 22.48 -26.80
C THR A 132 4.97 22.37 -28.30
N ALA A 133 3.89 22.79 -28.98
CA ALA A 133 3.90 23.96 -29.85
C ALA A 133 2.87 23.85 -30.99
N ARG A 134 1.85 24.70 -30.90
CA ARG A 134 1.13 25.25 -32.06
C ARG A 134 2.11 25.88 -33.05
N ARG A 135 2.04 25.51 -34.33
CA ARG A 135 1.73 26.42 -35.44
C ARG A 135 1.47 25.67 -36.74
#